data_AF-A0A9D5QTE2-F1
#
_entry.id   AF-A0A9D5QTE2-F1
#
_cell.length_a   1.000
_cell.length_b   1.000
_cell.length_c   1.000
_cell.angle_alpha   90.00
_cell.angle_beta   90.00
_cell.angle_gamma   90.00
#
_symmetry.space_group_name_H-M   'P 1'
#
loop_
_entity.id
_entity.type
_entity.pdbx_description
1 polymer ?
#
loop_
_entity_poly.entity_id
_entity_poly.type
_entity_poly.pdbx_seq_one_letter_code
_entity_poly.pdbx_strand_id
1 'polypeptide(L)' 'MKEYICYTKQGHWTFYADNDIDAMRLALFYCWRDGEDFDRVELGKYSKSYTLRICQIDDRNSIQTL' A
#
# COMPACT_ATOMS: atom_id res chain seq x y z
N MET A 1 -12.42 -2.95 -10.78
CA MET A 1 -12.19 -3.31 -9.38
C MET A 1 -11.28 -4.53 -9.23
N LYS A 2 -10.14 -4.34 -8.56
CA LYS A 2 -9.17 -5.37 -8.19
C LYS A 2 -9.10 -5.46 -6.66
N GLU A 3 -8.75 -6.63 -6.15
CA GLU A 3 -8.53 -6.85 -4.71
C GLU A 3 -7.10 -6.44 -4.34
N TYR A 4 -6.98 -5.73 -3.23
CA TYR A 4 -5.72 -5.32 -2.62
C TYR A 4 -5.69 -5.71 -1.16
N ILE A 5 -4.48 -5.90 -0.64
CA ILE A 5 -4.22 -6.16 0.78
C ILE A 5 -3.37 -5.00 1.30
N CYS A 6 -3.90 -4.23 2.25
CA CYS A 6 -3.11 -3.24 2.98
C CYS A 6 -2.47 -3.92 4.17
N TYR A 7 -1.15 -3.78 4.31
CA TYR A 7 -0.39 -4.20 5.47
C TYR A 7 -0.02 -2.99 6.29
N THR A 8 -0.23 -3.12 7.59
CA THR A 8 0.14 -2.14 8.61
C THR A 8 0.98 -2.83 9.68
N LYS A 9 1.62 -2.07 10.58
CA LYS A 9 2.33 -2.68 11.71
C LYS A 9 1.39 -3.45 12.65
N GLN A 10 0.11 -3.10 12.65
CA GLN A 10 -0.92 -3.67 13.51
C GLN A 10 -1.56 -4.93 12.90
N GLY A 11 -1.51 -5.10 11.58
CA GLY A 11 -2.11 -6.25 10.91
C GLY A 11 -2.21 -6.06 9.40
N HIS A 12 -3.26 -6.62 8.82
CA HIS A 12 -3.58 -6.41 7.41
C HIS A 12 -5.08 -6.51 7.18
N TRP A 13 -5.56 -5.84 6.14
CA TRP A 13 -6.96 -5.88 5.73
C TRP A 13 -7.09 -5.84 4.21
N THR A 14 -8.12 -6.49 3.70
CA THR A 14 -8.42 -6.58 2.27
C THR A 14 -9.41 -5.49 1.86
N PHE A 15 -9.26 -4.98 0.65
CA PHE A 15 -10.16 -3.99 0.08
C PHE A 15 -10.13 -4.02 -1.44
N TYR A 16 -11.07 -3.29 -2.06
CA TYR A 16 -11.20 -3.23 -3.50
C TYR A 16 -11.01 -1.81 -4.02
N ALA A 17 -10.25 -1.67 -5.11
CA ALA A 17 -10.02 -0.39 -5.79
C ALA A 17 -9.90 -0.59 -7.30
N ASP A 18 -10.07 0.46 -8.08
CA ASP A 18 -10.06 0.35 -9.55
C ASP A 18 -8.67 0.32 -10.16
N ASN A 19 -7.71 0.99 -9.54
CA ASN A 19 -6.31 1.06 -9.96
C ASN A 19 -5.39 1.28 -8.76
N ASP A 20 -4.08 1.22 -9.01
CA ASP A 20 -3.03 1.31 -7.99
C ASP A 20 -3.03 2.64 -7.23
N ILE A 21 -3.35 3.74 -7.92
CA ILE A 21 -3.39 5.08 -7.31
C ILE A 21 -4.57 5.17 -6.32
N ASP A 22 -5.74 4.71 -6.73
CA ASP A 22 -6.91 4.69 -5.85
C ASP A 22 -6.71 3.72 -4.69
N ALA A 23 -6.03 2.60 -4.94
CA ALA A 23 -5.66 1.65 -3.89
C ALA A 23 -4.78 2.30 -2.81
N MET A 24 -3.71 3.01 -3.24
CA MET A 24 -2.81 3.72 -2.33
C MET A 24 -3.51 4.84 -1.57
N ARG A 25 -4.35 5.65 -2.24
CA ARG A 25 -5.10 6.73 -1.59
C ARG A 25 -6.02 6.22 -0.49
N LEU A 26 -6.75 5.14 -0.77
CA LEU A 26 -7.69 4.56 0.18
C LEU A 26 -6.96 3.89 1.36
N ALA A 27 -5.86 3.19 1.08
CA ALA A 27 -5.00 2.61 2.11
C ALA A 27 -4.48 3.67 3.09
N LEU A 28 -3.92 4.77 2.58
CA LEU A 28 -3.40 5.85 3.41
C LEU A 28 -4.50 6.57 4.20
N PHE A 29 -5.67 6.76 3.59
CA PHE A 29 -6.82 7.37 4.25
C PHE A 29 -7.28 6.53 5.46
N TYR A 30 -7.42 5.21 5.31
CA TYR A 30 -7.83 4.35 6.42
C TYR A 30 -6.74 4.22 7.48
N CYS A 31 -5.47 4.12 7.09
CA CYS A 31 -4.37 4.10 8.07
C CYS A 31 -4.37 5.39 8.92
N TRP A 32 -4.55 6.56 8.30
CA TRP A 32 -4.66 7.82 9.02
C TRP A 32 -5.90 7.90 9.92
N ARG A 33 -7.07 7.47 9.40
CA ARG A 33 -8.34 7.50 10.14
C ARG A 33 -8.30 6.62 11.39
N ASP A 34 -7.70 5.44 11.27
CA ASP A 34 -7.72 4.38 12.28
C ASP A 34 -6.46 4.38 13.17
N GLY A 35 -5.50 5.27 12.89
CA GLY A 35 -4.24 5.37 13.64
C GLY A 35 -3.30 4.19 13.41
N GLU A 36 -3.38 3.56 12.24
CA GLU A 36 -2.49 2.46 11.84
C GLU A 36 -1.25 2.97 11.12
N ASP A 37 -0.13 2.26 11.31
CA ASP A 37 1.13 2.56 10.65
C ASP A 37 1.17 1.84 9.31
N PHE A 38 0.97 2.59 8.22
CA PHE A 38 1.06 2.06 6.85
C PHE A 38 2.45 1.46 6.57
N ASP A 39 2.48 0.24 6.01
CA ASP A 39 3.71 -0.41 5.50
C ASP A 39 3.64 -0.52 3.97
N ARG A 40 2.66 -1.26 3.45
CA ARG A 40 2.56 -1.53 2.00
C ARG A 40 1.18 -1.97 1.56
N VAL A 41 0.94 -1.91 0.25
CA VAL A 41 -0.21 -2.53 -0.40
C VAL A 41 0.27 -3.63 -1.35
N GLU A 42 -0.37 -4.78 -1.34
CA GLU A 42 -0.15 -5.85 -2.32
C GLU A 42 -1.38 -6.04 -3.20
N LEU A 43 -1.18 -6.25 -4.50
CA LEU A 43 -2.25 -6.67 -5.40
C LEU A 43 -2.58 -8.15 -5.13
N GLY A 44 -3.85 -8.46 -4.86
CA GLY A 44 -4.34 -9.76 -4.44
C GLY A 44 -4.05 -10.92 -5.42
N LYS A 45 -4.13 -12.15 -4.89
CA LYS A 45 -3.59 -13.42 -5.44
C LYS A 45 -4.01 -13.83 -6.87
N TYR A 46 -4.96 -13.14 -7.49
CA TYR A 46 -5.50 -13.53 -8.80
C TYR A 46 -4.72 -12.98 -10.00
N SER A 47 -3.67 -12.17 -9.78
CA SER A 47 -2.83 -11.62 -10.85
C SER A 47 -1.35 -11.52 -10.42
N LYS A 48 -0.44 -11.14 -11.33
CA LYS A 48 0.98 -10.92 -11.01
C LYS A 48 1.10 -10.05 -9.76
N SER A 49 1.58 -10.63 -8.66
CA SER A 49 1.69 -9.95 -7.38
C SER A 49 2.83 -8.95 -7.45
N TYR A 50 2.53 -7.68 -7.23
CA TYR A 50 3.52 -6.65 -6.95
C TYR A 50 3.09 -5.85 -5.73
N THR A 51 4.06 -5.16 -5.16
CA THR A 51 3.90 -4.38 -3.94
C THR A 51 3.99 -2.90 -4.28
N LEU A 52 3.05 -2.13 -3.76
CA LEU A 52 3.07 -0.67 -3.75
C LEU A 52 3.54 -0.20 -2.37
N ARG A 53 4.53 0.69 -2.34
CA ARG A 53 5.09 1.26 -1.11
C ARG A 53 5.34 2.76 -1.29
N ILE A 54 5.37 3.48 -0.17
CA ILE A 54 5.94 4.82 -0.12
C ILE A 54 7.42 4.66 0.21
N CYS A 55 8.29 5.23 -0.62
CA CYS A 55 9.74 5.18 -0.41
C CYS A 55 10.31 6.59 -0.41
N GLN A 56 11.39 6.79 0.36
CA GLN A 56 12.23 7.96 0.24
C GLN A 56 13.23 7.75 -0.90
N ILE A 57 13.34 8.74 -1.79
CA ILE A 57 14.34 8.76 -2.86
C ILE A 57 15.38 9.81 -2.50
N ASP A 58 16.65 9.42 -2.48
CA ASP A 58 17.74 10.35 -2.21
C ASP A 58 18.16 11.18 -3.44
N ASP A 59 19.09 12.09 -3.26
CA ASP A 59 19.65 12.95 -4.31
C ASP A 59 20.38 12.17 -5.42
N ARG A 60 20.71 10.90 -5.17
CA ARG A 60 21.33 9.97 -6.12
C ARG A 60 20.32 9.02 -6.76
N ASN A 61 19.03 9.26 -6.56
CA ASN A 61 17.93 8.42 -7.04
C ASN A 61 17.98 6.97 -6.48
N SER A 62 18.58 6.78 -5.30
CA SER A 62 18.58 5.51 -4.58
C SER A 62 17.33 5.41 -3.71
N ILE A 63 16.75 4.20 -3.69
CA ILE A 63 15.52 3.92 -2.94
C ILE A 63 15.90 3.43 -1.53
N GLN A 64 15.41 4.14 -0.52
CA GLN A 64 15.43 3.65 0.87
C GLN A 64 14.01 3.32 1.32
N THR A 65 13.86 2.15 1.93
CA THR A 65 12.60 1.70 2.53
C THR A 65 12.53 2.26 3.95
N LEU A 66 11.47 3.00 4.25
CA LEU A 66 11.18 3.53 5.58
C LEU A 66 10.57 2.44 6.50
#